data_AF-A0A1F7UMV9-F1
#
_entry.id   AF-A0A1F7UMV9-F1
#
_cell.length_a   1.000
_cell.length_b   1.000
_cell.length_c   1.000
_cell.angle_alpha   90.00
_cell.angle_beta   90.00
_cell.angle_gamma   90.00
#
_symmetry.space_group_name_H-M   'P 1'
#
loop_
_entity.id
_entity.type
_entity.pdbx_description
1 polymer ?
#
loop_
_entity_poly.entity_id
_entity_poly.type
_entity_poly.pdbx_seq_one_letter_code
_entity_poly.pdbx_strand_id
1 'polypeptide(L)'
;MPLKAEQPTAAPQRRPPAPEPSGPASSKKQKREMRMPTRMDQGLADALSDLTPETYLPHLMSKGGEHLVFEFDDPKHRNIVYKINFYQTVPFLKYDLRNIHERAAAEKNLQNAMEMQKNRLTILRDYFGYHAVPAQHLMVRDIPVSKAVIRRLDPTVLDAVTDLPDTVPAWVAVQRRLQFPEGDVVSLNGYYPESPTALLDPKDEDAQEVYDEAHDFLVGRGFTRKTREDELLLAFNMYRNLEQVWDRMSGDAAFASKLKETVKQLVAFTNETGMVLDVAGRNNLVLLKKDGEWTLKLPDALLPDDRLNMRQLERAAGKLETGSKLDSLDLSYVMNCLNTVRYINALAIVAGIPDRVNVPGVKDVPASRWRGEMSRIHW
;
A
#
# COMPACT_ATOMS: atom_id res chain seq x y z
N MET A 1 -40.48 22.87 -78.37
CA MET A 1 -40.66 21.93 -77.24
C MET A 1 -40.38 20.51 -77.72
N PRO A 2 -39.21 19.95 -77.37
CA PRO A 2 -38.97 18.51 -77.35
C PRO A 2 -38.72 18.00 -75.93
N LEU A 3 -39.03 16.72 -75.77
CA LEU A 3 -39.09 15.92 -74.55
C LEU A 3 -37.72 15.53 -73.97
N LYS A 4 -37.78 15.17 -72.68
CA LYS A 4 -36.75 14.71 -71.75
C LYS A 4 -35.76 13.68 -72.30
N ALA A 5 -34.51 13.83 -71.89
CA ALA A 5 -33.57 12.72 -71.71
C ALA A 5 -33.15 12.68 -70.22
N GLU A 6 -33.21 11.48 -69.66
CA GLU A 6 -32.95 11.15 -68.25
C GLU A 6 -31.48 11.33 -67.88
N GLN A 7 -31.23 11.83 -66.67
CA GLN A 7 -29.90 11.95 -66.08
C GLN A 7 -29.38 10.57 -65.64
N PRO A 8 -28.08 10.26 -65.84
CA PRO A 8 -27.49 9.03 -65.34
C PRO A 8 -27.22 9.12 -63.82
N THR A 9 -27.63 8.07 -63.12
CA THR A 9 -27.39 7.82 -61.70
C THR A 9 -25.89 7.67 -61.41
N ALA A 10 -25.37 8.52 -60.53
CA ALA A 10 -23.99 8.43 -60.05
C ALA A 10 -23.82 7.23 -59.09
N ALA A 11 -22.76 6.46 -59.32
CA ALA A 11 -22.35 5.32 -58.51
C ALA A 11 -21.96 5.74 -57.06
N PRO A 12 -22.18 4.88 -56.05
CA PRO A 12 -21.88 5.20 -54.66
C PRO A 12 -20.37 5.32 -54.42
N GLN A 13 -19.94 6.50 -53.96
CA GLN A 13 -18.57 6.76 -53.53
C GLN A 13 -18.23 5.90 -52.30
N ARG A 14 -17.19 5.07 -52.43
CA ARG A 14 -16.61 4.31 -51.31
C ARG A 14 -16.02 5.31 -50.30
N ARG A 15 -16.47 5.24 -49.04
CA ARG A 15 -15.83 5.96 -47.93
C ARG A 15 -14.37 5.47 -47.78
N PRO A 16 -13.41 6.37 -47.49
CA PRO A 16 -12.07 5.95 -47.12
C PRO A 16 -12.11 5.17 -45.79
N PRO A 17 -11.22 4.20 -45.59
CA PRO A 17 -11.16 3.44 -44.34
C PRO A 17 -10.78 4.36 -43.18
N ALA A 18 -11.37 4.10 -42.02
CA ALA A 18 -11.04 4.78 -40.77
C ALA A 18 -9.56 4.55 -40.39
N PRO A 19 -8.88 5.51 -39.75
CA PRO A 19 -7.54 5.30 -39.25
C PRO A 19 -7.57 4.22 -38.15
N GLU A 20 -6.67 3.24 -38.25
CA GLU A 20 -6.47 2.21 -37.24
C GLU A 20 -6.12 2.84 -35.87
N PRO A 21 -6.57 2.25 -34.76
CA PRO A 21 -6.19 2.71 -33.44
C PRO A 21 -4.68 2.49 -33.27
N SER A 22 -3.96 3.58 -33.04
CA SER A 22 -2.57 3.56 -32.58
C SER A 22 -2.52 2.93 -31.19
N GLY A 23 -2.29 1.61 -31.18
CA GLY A 23 -1.90 0.91 -29.96
C GLY A 23 -0.63 1.53 -29.36
N PRO A 24 -0.42 1.44 -28.04
CA PRO A 24 0.75 2.03 -27.42
C PRO A 24 1.99 1.39 -28.03
N ALA A 25 2.87 2.23 -28.55
CA ALA A 25 4.17 1.84 -29.08
C ALA A 25 4.99 1.20 -27.95
N SER A 26 4.84 -0.11 -27.76
CA SER A 26 5.70 -0.88 -26.87
C SER A 26 7.11 -0.82 -27.46
N SER A 27 7.95 0.02 -26.85
CA SER A 27 9.33 0.15 -27.23
C SER A 27 10.04 -1.16 -26.85
N LYS A 28 10.24 -2.04 -27.83
CA LYS A 28 11.08 -3.24 -27.75
C LYS A 28 12.55 -2.95 -27.35
N LYS A 29 12.90 -1.69 -27.07
CA LYS A 29 14.20 -1.21 -26.63
C LYS A 29 14.39 -1.13 -25.10
N GLN A 30 13.33 -1.29 -24.29
CA GLN A 30 13.46 -1.38 -22.82
C GLN A 30 13.60 -2.82 -22.29
N LYS A 31 13.61 -3.83 -23.16
CA LYS A 31 13.69 -5.26 -22.78
C LYS A 31 15.10 -5.86 -22.78
N ARG A 32 16.15 -5.04 -22.87
CA ARG A 32 17.54 -5.52 -22.77
C ARG A 32 18.21 -4.86 -21.57
N GLU A 33 18.76 -5.72 -20.72
CA GLU A 33 19.49 -5.46 -19.47
C GLU A 33 18.66 -5.34 -18.18
N MET A 34 18.34 -6.50 -17.59
CA MET A 34 18.50 -6.75 -16.15
C MET A 34 18.32 -8.26 -15.91
N ARG A 35 19.35 -9.06 -16.23
CA ARG A 35 19.53 -10.36 -15.54
C ARG A 35 20.00 -10.02 -14.13
N MET A 36 19.08 -10.02 -13.18
CA MET A 36 19.36 -9.94 -11.74
C MET A 36 20.09 -11.22 -11.26
N PRO A 37 20.84 -11.15 -10.14
CA PRO A 37 21.86 -12.12 -9.78
C PRO A 37 21.26 -13.37 -9.13
N THR A 38 21.30 -14.49 -9.85
CA THR A 38 20.88 -15.83 -9.42
C THR A 38 21.46 -16.29 -8.08
N ARG A 39 22.61 -15.76 -7.65
CA ARG A 39 23.21 -16.09 -6.34
C ARG A 39 22.53 -15.42 -5.15
N MET A 40 21.92 -14.24 -5.30
CA MET A 40 21.32 -13.52 -4.17
C MET A 40 19.98 -14.13 -3.74
N ASP A 41 19.22 -14.65 -4.70
CA ASP A 41 17.95 -15.35 -4.47
C ASP A 41 18.18 -16.75 -3.88
N GLN A 42 19.29 -17.42 -4.25
CA GLN A 42 19.65 -18.73 -3.70
C GLN A 42 19.82 -18.69 -2.18
N GLY A 43 20.54 -17.70 -1.64
CA GLY A 43 20.72 -17.59 -0.18
C GLY A 43 19.43 -17.29 0.59
N LEU A 44 18.44 -16.64 -0.04
CA LEU A 44 17.10 -16.47 0.56
C LEU A 44 16.28 -17.76 0.47
N ALA A 45 16.40 -18.51 -0.62
CA ALA A 45 15.77 -19.82 -0.79
C ALA A 45 16.35 -20.89 0.15
N ASP A 46 17.66 -20.86 0.38
CA ASP A 46 18.35 -21.71 1.36
C ASP A 46 17.87 -21.36 2.78
N ALA A 47 17.84 -20.06 3.11
CA ALA A 47 17.38 -19.58 4.40
C ALA A 47 15.91 -19.92 4.72
N LEU A 48 15.09 -20.10 3.68
CA LEU A 48 13.72 -20.59 3.77
C LEU A 48 13.63 -22.11 3.96
N SER A 49 14.58 -22.85 3.41
CA SER A 49 14.62 -24.32 3.49
C SER A 49 15.04 -24.80 4.87
N ASP A 50 15.83 -23.98 5.57
CA ASP A 50 16.32 -24.22 6.93
C ASP A 50 15.30 -23.83 8.03
N LEU A 51 14.13 -23.27 7.66
CA LEU A 51 13.07 -22.97 8.62
C LEU A 51 12.33 -24.25 9.03
N THR A 52 12.53 -24.68 10.27
CA THR A 52 11.76 -25.74 10.91
C THR A 52 11.02 -25.16 12.13
N PRO A 53 9.94 -25.81 12.60
CA PRO A 53 9.23 -25.32 13.79
C PRO A 53 10.13 -25.12 15.02
N GLU A 54 11.20 -25.90 15.15
CA GLU A 54 12.15 -25.85 16.27
C GLU A 54 13.12 -24.67 16.18
N THR A 55 13.47 -24.23 14.95
CA THR A 55 14.39 -23.12 14.74
C THR A 55 13.68 -21.78 14.78
N TYR A 56 12.36 -21.76 14.58
CA TYR A 56 11.56 -20.58 14.29
C TYR A 56 11.30 -19.61 15.46
N LEU A 57 11.72 -19.95 16.68
CA LEU A 57 11.63 -19.07 17.85
C LEU A 57 12.94 -18.33 18.22
N PRO A 58 13.60 -17.55 17.35
CA PRO A 58 14.62 -16.61 17.78
C PRO A 58 14.08 -15.17 17.86
N HIS A 59 14.97 -14.24 18.20
CA HIS A 59 14.66 -12.92 18.73
C HIS A 59 13.59 -12.15 17.92
N LEU A 60 12.45 -11.89 18.57
CA LEU A 60 11.44 -10.96 18.04
C LEU A 60 12.06 -9.56 17.96
N MET A 61 12.25 -9.07 16.74
CA MET A 61 12.85 -7.76 16.50
C MET A 61 11.83 -6.64 16.62
N SER A 62 10.68 -6.83 15.98
CA SER A 62 9.65 -5.81 15.89
C SER A 62 8.29 -6.42 15.58
N LYS A 63 7.26 -5.63 15.89
CA LYS A 63 5.88 -5.87 15.51
C LYS A 63 5.46 -4.73 14.60
N GLY A 64 5.10 -5.05 13.36
CA GLY A 64 4.37 -4.14 12.48
C GLY A 64 2.86 -4.24 12.73
N GLY A 65 2.06 -3.53 11.94
CA GLY A 65 0.60 -3.71 11.96
C GLY A 65 0.23 -5.16 11.68
N GLU A 66 0.68 -5.68 10.54
CA GLU A 66 0.24 -6.98 10.01
C GLU A 66 1.24 -8.13 10.22
N HIS A 67 2.51 -7.79 10.45
CA HIS A 67 3.59 -8.76 10.49
C HIS A 67 4.35 -8.76 11.81
N LEU A 68 4.77 -9.95 12.25
CA LEU A 68 5.87 -10.09 13.18
C LEU A 68 7.17 -10.27 12.43
N VAL A 69 8.22 -9.59 12.89
CA VAL A 69 9.55 -9.66 12.27
C VAL A 69 10.53 -10.30 13.24
N PHE A 70 11.18 -11.37 12.78
CA PHE A 70 12.16 -12.14 13.53
C PHE A 70 13.52 -12.10 12.85
N GLU A 71 14.57 -12.20 13.66
CA GLU A 71 15.92 -12.56 13.23
C GLU A 71 16.42 -13.77 13.99
N PHE A 72 17.35 -14.48 13.37
CA PHE A 72 17.98 -15.66 13.90
C PHE A 72 19.42 -15.31 14.28
N ASP A 73 19.86 -15.73 15.47
CA ASP A 73 21.24 -15.55 15.93
C ASP A 73 22.24 -16.52 15.27
N ASP A 74 21.76 -17.38 14.36
CA ASP A 74 22.61 -18.24 13.55
C ASP A 74 23.46 -17.41 12.58
N PRO A 75 24.79 -17.56 12.59
CA PRO A 75 25.69 -16.94 11.61
C PRO A 75 25.25 -17.09 10.14
N LYS A 76 24.59 -18.20 9.77
CA LYS A 76 24.08 -18.46 8.41
C LYS A 76 22.93 -17.54 8.01
N HIS A 77 22.14 -17.10 8.99
CA HIS A 77 20.95 -16.28 8.81
C HIS A 77 21.16 -14.81 9.21
N ARG A 78 22.40 -14.44 9.55
CA ARG A 78 22.76 -13.06 9.88
C ARG A 78 22.39 -12.12 8.72
N ASN A 79 21.67 -11.05 9.02
CA ASN A 79 21.09 -10.09 8.05
C ASN A 79 19.91 -10.62 7.22
N ILE A 80 19.22 -11.65 7.68
CA ILE A 80 17.95 -12.10 7.12
C ILE A 80 16.86 -11.83 8.14
N VAL A 81 15.73 -11.31 7.66
CA VAL A 81 14.52 -11.12 8.47
C VAL A 81 13.40 -12.00 7.94
N TYR A 82 12.62 -12.51 8.89
CA TYR A 82 11.48 -13.38 8.67
C TYR A 82 10.23 -12.63 9.09
N LYS A 83 9.33 -12.38 8.14
CA LYS A 83 8.08 -11.65 8.36
C LYS A 83 6.92 -12.61 8.31
N ILE A 84 6.16 -12.68 9.39
CA ILE A 84 4.99 -13.57 9.50
C ILE A 84 3.75 -12.76 9.45
N ASN A 85 2.84 -13.08 8.53
CA ASN A 85 1.51 -12.50 8.61
C ASN A 85 0.70 -13.20 9.71
N PHE A 86 0.55 -12.53 10.85
CA PHE A 86 -0.13 -13.16 11.97
C PHE A 86 -1.65 -13.08 11.86
N TYR A 87 -2.22 -12.04 11.24
CA TYR A 87 -3.67 -11.92 11.11
C TYR A 87 -4.31 -13.04 10.30
N GLN A 88 -3.66 -13.47 9.21
CA GLN A 88 -4.13 -14.62 8.43
C GLN A 88 -3.90 -15.96 9.14
N THR A 89 -3.11 -15.95 10.22
CA THR A 89 -2.86 -17.10 11.08
C THR A 89 -3.91 -17.22 12.21
N VAL A 90 -4.49 -16.10 12.67
CA VAL A 90 -5.48 -16.06 13.76
C VAL A 90 -6.66 -17.03 13.58
N PRO A 91 -7.25 -17.22 12.37
CA PRO A 91 -8.34 -18.16 12.20
C PRO A 91 -7.94 -19.59 12.63
N PHE A 92 -6.71 -20.03 12.35
CA PHE A 92 -6.21 -21.34 12.76
C PHE A 92 -6.04 -21.49 14.28
N LEU A 93 -5.98 -20.39 15.03
CA LEU A 93 -5.97 -20.41 16.49
C LEU A 93 -7.38 -20.51 17.08
N LYS A 94 -8.39 -19.99 16.37
CA LYS A 94 -9.78 -19.89 16.85
C LYS A 94 -10.65 -21.07 16.44
N TYR A 95 -10.33 -21.75 15.34
CA TYR A 95 -11.11 -22.90 14.87
C TYR A 95 -10.83 -24.14 15.74
N ASP A 96 -11.87 -24.91 16.03
CA ASP A 96 -11.70 -26.31 16.42
C ASP A 96 -11.25 -27.08 15.18
N LEU A 97 -9.93 -27.05 14.92
CA LEU A 97 -9.27 -27.62 13.74
C LEU A 97 -9.43 -29.15 13.62
N ARG A 98 -10.24 -29.78 14.48
CA ARG A 98 -10.66 -31.19 14.36
C ARG A 98 -11.57 -31.42 13.14
N ASN A 99 -12.15 -30.38 12.53
CA ASN A 99 -12.83 -30.49 11.23
C ASN A 99 -11.83 -30.37 10.07
N ILE A 100 -11.40 -31.52 9.54
CA ILE A 100 -10.38 -31.61 8.48
C ILE A 100 -10.74 -30.84 7.20
N HIS A 101 -12.04 -30.69 6.89
CA HIS A 101 -12.50 -29.97 5.70
C HIS A 101 -12.36 -28.46 5.84
N GLU A 102 -12.64 -27.91 7.02
CA GLU A 102 -12.47 -26.48 7.31
C GLU A 102 -10.99 -26.09 7.32
N ARG A 103 -10.14 -26.96 7.89
CA ARG A 103 -8.68 -26.78 7.85
C ARG A 103 -8.14 -26.72 6.42
N ALA A 104 -8.49 -27.70 5.58
CA ALA A 104 -8.02 -27.73 4.19
C ALA A 104 -8.49 -26.50 3.39
N ALA A 105 -9.71 -26.03 3.62
CA ALA A 105 -10.22 -24.81 2.99
C ALA A 105 -9.47 -23.55 3.47
N ALA A 106 -9.19 -23.44 4.78
CA ALA A 106 -8.43 -22.34 5.34
C ALA A 106 -6.98 -22.31 4.83
N GLU A 107 -6.30 -23.46 4.77
CA GLU A 107 -4.94 -23.57 4.20
C GLU A 107 -4.92 -23.18 2.72
N LYS A 108 -5.94 -23.59 1.94
CA LYS A 108 -6.08 -23.17 0.54
C LYS A 108 -6.25 -21.66 0.41
N ASN A 109 -7.05 -21.04 1.28
CA ASN A 109 -7.24 -19.59 1.30
C ASN A 109 -5.95 -18.86 1.65
N LEU A 110 -5.18 -19.36 2.62
CA LEU A 110 -3.88 -18.84 3.00
C LEU A 110 -2.87 -18.93 1.82
N GLN A 111 -2.82 -20.07 1.13
CA GLN A 111 -1.99 -20.25 -0.05
C GLN A 111 -2.38 -19.28 -1.18
N ASN A 112 -3.68 -19.11 -1.43
CA ASN A 112 -4.17 -18.16 -2.43
C ASN A 112 -3.76 -16.73 -2.07
N ALA A 113 -3.96 -16.29 -0.82
CA ALA A 113 -3.58 -14.95 -0.37
C ALA A 113 -2.08 -14.70 -0.54
N MET A 114 -1.24 -15.68 -0.22
CA MET A 114 0.20 -15.60 -0.40
C MET A 114 0.60 -15.50 -1.89
N GLU A 115 0.00 -16.28 -2.78
CA GLU A 115 0.25 -16.19 -4.23
C GLU A 115 -0.23 -14.85 -4.81
N MET A 116 -1.35 -14.32 -4.33
CA MET A 116 -1.81 -12.99 -4.71
C MET A 116 -0.83 -11.90 -4.25
N GLN A 117 -0.26 -12.03 -3.06
CA GLN A 117 0.77 -11.12 -2.58
C GLN A 117 2.04 -11.20 -3.43
N LYS A 118 2.48 -12.39 -3.85
CA LYS A 118 3.61 -12.55 -4.79
C LYS A 118 3.36 -11.80 -6.10
N ASN A 119 2.16 -11.91 -6.66
CA ASN A 119 1.79 -11.21 -7.88
C ASN A 119 1.81 -9.68 -7.68
N ARG A 120 1.27 -9.18 -6.57
CA ARG A 120 1.29 -7.74 -6.23
C ARG A 120 2.70 -7.21 -6.03
N LEU A 121 3.58 -7.97 -5.37
CA LEU A 121 5.00 -7.63 -5.24
C LEU A 121 5.72 -7.61 -6.59
N THR A 122 5.32 -8.48 -7.51
CA THR A 122 5.85 -8.49 -8.89
C THR A 122 5.44 -7.22 -9.63
N ILE A 123 4.17 -6.84 -9.58
CA ILE A 123 3.68 -5.57 -10.16
C ILE A 123 4.43 -4.37 -9.56
N LEU A 124 4.56 -4.32 -8.23
CA LEU A 124 5.28 -3.26 -7.54
C LEU A 124 6.74 -3.19 -8.01
N ARG A 125 7.40 -4.34 -8.16
CA ARG A 125 8.79 -4.43 -8.60
C ARG A 125 8.98 -4.08 -10.07
N ASP A 126 8.04 -4.47 -10.93
CA ASP A 126 8.05 -4.11 -12.34
C ASP A 126 7.88 -2.59 -12.52
N TYR A 127 7.10 -1.95 -11.62
CA TYR A 127 6.86 -0.52 -11.64
C TYR A 127 8.03 0.31 -11.09
N PHE A 128 8.49 0.01 -9.86
CA PHE A 128 9.49 0.80 -9.15
C PHE A 128 10.93 0.28 -9.34
N GLY A 129 11.08 -0.93 -9.87
CA GLY A 129 12.36 -1.58 -10.11
C GLY A 129 12.90 -2.37 -8.91
N TYR A 130 13.82 -3.30 -9.22
CA TYR A 130 14.52 -4.18 -8.26
C TYR A 130 15.36 -3.43 -7.22
N HIS A 131 15.77 -2.20 -7.54
CA HIS A 131 16.51 -1.37 -6.60
C HIS A 131 15.60 -0.79 -5.52
N ALA A 132 14.32 -0.56 -5.80
CA ALA A 132 13.37 0.01 -4.85
C ALA A 132 12.65 -1.05 -4.02
N VAL A 133 12.22 -2.14 -4.65
CA VAL A 133 11.47 -3.22 -3.98
C VAL A 133 12.43 -4.35 -3.60
N PRO A 134 12.69 -4.59 -2.29
CA PRO A 134 13.58 -5.67 -1.87
C PRO A 134 13.13 -7.04 -2.37
N ALA A 135 14.10 -7.91 -2.63
CA ALA A 135 13.81 -9.32 -2.91
C ALA A 135 13.21 -9.98 -1.66
N GLN A 136 12.05 -10.60 -1.85
CA GLN A 136 11.33 -11.35 -0.83
C GLN A 136 10.92 -12.69 -1.43
N HIS A 137 11.08 -13.76 -0.64
CA HIS A 137 10.55 -15.07 -0.98
C HIS A 137 9.44 -15.43 0.00
N LEU A 138 8.29 -15.81 -0.54
CA LEU A 138 7.06 -16.06 0.21
C LEU A 138 6.70 -17.55 0.15
N MET A 139 6.28 -18.12 1.29
CA MET A 139 5.76 -19.49 1.38
C MET A 139 4.76 -19.65 2.52
N VAL A 140 3.96 -20.71 2.48
CA VAL A 140 3.15 -21.17 3.62
C VAL A 140 3.94 -22.25 4.37
N ARG A 141 4.05 -22.10 5.69
CA ARG A 141 4.73 -23.05 6.60
C ARG A 141 4.02 -23.11 7.94
N ASP A 142 4.14 -24.25 8.61
CA ASP A 142 3.76 -24.35 10.01
C ASP A 142 4.77 -23.61 10.88
N ILE A 143 4.28 -22.71 11.72
CA ILE A 143 5.06 -21.94 12.67
C ILE A 143 4.71 -22.37 14.10
N PRO A 144 5.68 -22.44 15.02
CA PRO A 144 5.41 -22.71 16.42
C PRO A 144 4.61 -21.56 17.03
N VAL A 145 3.64 -21.90 17.86
CA VAL A 145 2.85 -20.91 18.59
C VAL A 145 2.99 -21.14 20.08
N SER A 146 3.16 -20.06 20.82
CA SER A 146 3.14 -20.08 22.27
C SER A 146 2.25 -18.98 22.81
N LYS A 147 1.78 -19.15 24.06
CA LYS A 147 1.07 -18.09 24.78
C LYS A 147 1.88 -16.79 24.81
N ALA A 148 3.21 -16.87 24.87
CA ALA A 148 4.09 -15.70 24.84
C ALA A 148 4.06 -14.97 23.49
N VAL A 149 4.04 -15.71 22.38
CA VAL A 149 3.92 -15.14 21.02
C VAL A 149 2.55 -14.47 20.85
N ILE A 150 1.46 -15.17 21.20
CA ILE A 150 0.09 -14.61 21.08
C ILE A 150 -0.09 -13.37 21.95
N ARG A 151 0.37 -13.38 23.20
CA ARG A 151 0.28 -12.20 24.08
C ARG A 151 0.93 -10.95 23.50
N ARG A 152 2.05 -11.10 22.77
CA ARG A 152 2.75 -9.97 22.13
C ARG A 152 1.98 -9.45 20.90
N LEU A 153 1.17 -10.29 20.29
CA LEU A 153 0.43 -10.02 19.06
C LEU A 153 -0.93 -9.41 19.32
N ASP A 154 -1.76 -10.15 20.04
CA ASP A 154 -3.12 -9.76 20.34
C ASP A 154 -3.54 -10.48 21.62
N PRO A 155 -3.55 -9.78 22.77
CA PRO A 155 -3.96 -10.39 24.04
C PRO A 155 -5.41 -10.87 23.99
N THR A 156 -6.28 -10.29 23.15
CA THR A 156 -7.69 -10.67 23.04
C THR A 156 -7.87 -12.04 22.38
N VAL A 157 -6.91 -12.46 21.54
CA VAL A 157 -6.91 -13.81 20.95
C VAL A 157 -6.63 -14.86 22.03
N LEU A 158 -5.81 -14.56 23.03
CA LEU A 158 -5.51 -15.51 24.10
C LEU A 158 -6.76 -15.82 24.93
N ASP A 159 -7.60 -14.81 25.18
CA ASP A 159 -8.83 -14.96 25.97
C ASP A 159 -9.89 -15.81 25.22
N ALA A 160 -9.81 -15.85 23.90
CA ALA A 160 -10.73 -16.59 23.03
C ALA A 160 -10.31 -18.05 22.77
N VAL A 161 -9.09 -18.46 23.13
CA VAL A 161 -8.53 -19.78 22.77
C VAL A 161 -8.18 -20.58 24.03
N THR A 162 -8.85 -21.72 24.20
CA THR A 162 -8.73 -22.57 25.40
C THR A 162 -7.49 -23.47 25.35
N ASP A 163 -7.25 -24.09 24.20
CA ASP A 163 -6.10 -24.95 23.93
C ASP A 163 -5.39 -24.44 22.67
N LEU A 164 -4.09 -24.16 22.80
CA LEU A 164 -3.27 -23.72 21.67
C LEU A 164 -2.63 -24.93 20.98
N PRO A 165 -2.69 -25.01 19.65
CA PRO A 165 -1.90 -25.99 18.92
C PRO A 165 -0.40 -25.65 19.04
N ASP A 166 0.45 -26.68 18.96
CA ASP A 166 1.90 -26.50 18.98
C ASP A 166 2.38 -25.68 17.78
N THR A 167 1.74 -25.87 16.62
CA THR A 167 2.01 -25.13 15.39
C THR A 167 0.74 -24.73 14.66
N VAL A 168 0.87 -23.72 13.80
CA VAL A 168 -0.20 -23.28 12.88
C VAL A 168 0.38 -22.91 11.52
N PRO A 169 -0.37 -23.11 10.43
CA PRO A 169 0.05 -22.63 9.12
C PRO A 169 0.02 -21.10 9.08
N ALA A 170 1.11 -20.51 8.62
CA ALA A 170 1.25 -19.08 8.36
C ALA A 170 1.98 -18.88 7.05
N TRP A 171 1.74 -17.76 6.36
CA TRP A 171 2.62 -17.38 5.28
C TRP A 171 3.75 -16.48 5.79
N VAL A 172 4.96 -16.82 5.36
CA VAL A 172 6.23 -16.27 5.81
C VAL A 172 6.92 -15.65 4.62
N ALA A 173 7.36 -14.40 4.78
CA ALA A 173 8.22 -13.71 3.84
C ALA A 173 9.65 -13.64 4.39
N VAL A 174 10.63 -14.06 3.58
CA VAL A 174 12.05 -13.98 3.92
C VAL A 174 12.72 -12.94 3.05
N GLN A 175 13.42 -12.01 3.71
CA GLN A 175 14.04 -10.85 3.09
C GLN A 175 15.41 -10.60 3.69
N ARG A 176 16.33 -10.03 2.92
CA ARG A 176 17.51 -9.40 3.52
C ARG A 176 17.10 -8.23 4.40
N ARG A 177 17.71 -8.13 5.56
CA ARG A 177 17.55 -6.99 6.48
C ARG A 177 18.02 -5.73 5.76
N LEU A 178 17.14 -4.73 5.68
CA LEU A 178 17.55 -3.39 5.28
C LEU A 178 18.19 -2.70 6.48
N GLN A 179 19.25 -1.95 6.21
CA GLN A 179 19.90 -1.10 7.20
C GLN A 179 19.43 0.34 6.97
N PHE A 180 18.98 0.98 8.06
CA PHE A 180 18.53 2.36 8.06
C PHE A 180 19.46 3.17 9.00
N PRO A 181 20.65 3.56 8.54
CA PRO A 181 21.54 4.41 9.31
C PRO A 181 20.86 5.74 9.67
N GLU A 182 21.10 6.21 10.89
CA GLU A 182 20.53 7.46 11.39
C GLU A 182 21.01 8.66 10.55
N GLY A 183 20.12 9.61 10.27
CA GLY A 183 20.42 10.79 9.46
C GLY A 183 20.37 10.58 7.94
N ASP A 184 20.46 9.34 7.47
CA ASP A 184 20.45 8.96 6.05
C ASP A 184 19.13 8.32 5.59
N VAL A 185 18.08 8.38 6.41
CA VAL A 185 16.77 7.83 6.10
C VAL A 185 15.67 8.85 6.35
N VAL A 186 14.72 8.95 5.42
CA VAL A 186 13.46 9.68 5.61
C VAL A 186 12.31 8.74 5.30
N SER A 187 11.47 8.51 6.31
CA SER A 187 10.25 7.71 6.17
C SER A 187 9.13 8.57 5.60
N LEU A 188 8.48 8.06 4.55
CA LEU A 188 7.34 8.69 3.90
C LEU A 188 6.06 8.00 4.38
N ASN A 189 5.60 8.33 5.59
CA ASN A 189 4.45 7.71 6.21
C ASN A 189 3.46 8.74 6.79
N GLY A 190 2.19 8.73 6.37
CA GLY A 190 1.18 9.68 6.83
C GLY A 190 0.55 9.35 8.19
N TYR A 191 0.74 8.14 8.73
CA TYR A 191 -0.11 7.62 9.83
C TYR A 191 -1.61 7.76 9.49
N TYR A 192 -2.51 7.65 10.46
CA TYR A 192 -3.94 7.93 10.25
C TYR A 192 -4.34 9.23 10.95
N PRO A 193 -4.84 10.23 10.21
CA PRO A 193 -5.38 11.46 10.79
C PRO A 193 -6.57 11.24 11.73
N GLU A 194 -7.25 10.10 11.62
CA GLU A 194 -8.41 9.72 12.44
C GLU A 194 -8.03 8.92 13.70
N SER A 195 -6.75 8.59 13.88
CA SER A 195 -6.28 7.83 15.05
C SER A 195 -6.40 8.63 16.36
N PRO A 196 -6.59 8.01 17.53
CA PRO A 196 -6.60 8.71 18.82
C PRO A 196 -5.31 9.46 19.14
N THR A 197 -4.19 9.08 18.50
CA THR A 197 -2.89 9.77 18.62
C THR A 197 -2.68 10.80 17.51
N ALA A 198 -3.69 11.07 16.69
CA ALA A 198 -3.61 12.06 15.64
C ALA A 198 -3.56 13.48 16.21
N LEU A 199 -3.19 14.42 15.33
CA LEU A 199 -2.97 15.82 15.67
C LEU A 199 -4.27 16.57 15.93
N LEU A 200 -5.34 16.14 15.28
CA LEU A 200 -6.65 16.78 15.31
C LEU A 200 -7.49 16.01 16.33
N ASP A 201 -7.87 16.67 17.43
CA ASP A 201 -8.75 16.06 18.43
C ASP A 201 -10.12 15.82 17.75
N PRO A 202 -10.58 14.57 17.61
CA PRO A 202 -11.87 14.30 16.99
C PRO A 202 -13.05 14.87 17.78
N LYS A 203 -12.85 15.37 19.01
CA LYS A 203 -13.88 16.01 19.84
C LYS A 203 -13.89 17.53 19.76
N ASP A 204 -12.88 18.13 19.13
CA ASP A 204 -12.76 19.59 18.95
C ASP A 204 -13.39 20.01 17.62
N GLU A 205 -14.36 20.92 17.66
CA GLU A 205 -15.08 21.40 16.46
C GLU A 205 -14.15 22.15 15.50
N ASP A 206 -13.22 22.95 16.01
CA ASP A 206 -12.26 23.69 15.18
C ASP A 206 -11.30 22.71 14.49
N ALA A 207 -10.86 21.68 15.20
CA ALA A 207 -10.01 20.62 14.64
C ALA A 207 -10.75 19.80 13.56
N GLN A 208 -12.06 19.60 13.72
CA GLN A 208 -12.90 18.94 12.72
C GLN A 208 -13.08 19.79 11.45
N GLU A 209 -13.22 21.11 11.57
CA GLU A 209 -13.29 22.01 10.42
C GLU A 209 -11.98 22.00 9.62
N VAL A 210 -10.84 22.09 10.32
CA VAL A 210 -9.51 21.98 9.71
C VAL A 210 -9.32 20.63 9.02
N TYR A 211 -9.75 19.53 9.67
CA TYR A 211 -9.73 18.20 9.06
C TYR A 211 -10.56 18.16 7.77
N ASP A 212 -11.80 18.69 7.79
CA ASP A 212 -12.70 18.64 6.65
C ASP A 212 -12.16 19.42 5.47
N GLU A 213 -11.65 20.63 5.71
CA GLU A 213 -11.05 21.46 4.67
C GLU A 213 -9.82 20.78 4.05
N ALA A 214 -8.93 20.24 4.89
CA ALA A 214 -7.75 19.54 4.41
C ALA A 214 -8.09 18.22 3.70
N HIS A 215 -9.09 17.47 4.19
CA HIS A 215 -9.58 16.26 3.53
C HIS A 215 -10.11 16.59 2.14
N ASP A 216 -11.08 17.51 2.06
CA ASP A 216 -11.73 17.89 0.81
C ASP A 216 -10.68 18.33 -0.22
N PHE A 217 -9.77 19.21 0.19
CA PHE A 217 -8.67 19.67 -0.66
C PHE A 217 -7.79 18.52 -1.15
N LEU A 218 -7.37 17.63 -0.26
CA LEU A 218 -6.46 16.53 -0.59
C LEU A 218 -7.11 15.42 -1.43
N VAL A 219 -8.45 15.28 -1.43
CA VAL A 219 -9.16 14.38 -2.35
C VAL A 219 -9.62 15.08 -3.64
N GLY A 220 -9.29 16.37 -3.81
CA GLY A 220 -9.59 17.14 -5.02
C GLY A 220 -10.96 17.83 -5.03
N ARG A 221 -11.65 17.88 -3.89
CA ARG A 221 -12.84 18.71 -3.67
C ARG A 221 -12.41 20.12 -3.26
N GLY A 222 -13.13 21.14 -3.71
CA GLY A 222 -12.86 22.52 -3.27
C GLY A 222 -11.55 23.13 -3.80
N PHE A 223 -11.12 22.76 -5.02
CA PHE A 223 -9.94 23.31 -5.69
C PHE A 223 -10.15 24.78 -6.15
N THR A 224 -10.47 25.68 -5.23
CA THR A 224 -10.60 27.12 -5.50
C THR A 224 -9.33 27.85 -5.07
N ARG A 225 -8.59 28.39 -6.05
CA ARG A 225 -7.49 29.37 -5.97
C ARG A 225 -6.87 29.59 -4.57
N LYS A 226 -6.26 28.54 -4.01
CA LYS A 226 -5.42 28.65 -2.81
C LYS A 226 -4.03 29.14 -3.19
N THR A 227 -3.39 29.91 -2.31
CA THR A 227 -1.97 30.20 -2.47
C THR A 227 -1.16 28.96 -2.15
N ARG A 228 0.10 28.92 -2.59
CA ARG A 228 1.00 27.82 -2.29
C ARG A 228 1.17 27.59 -0.78
N GLU A 229 1.18 28.67 0.00
CA GLU A 229 1.29 28.62 1.46
C GLU A 229 0.05 27.98 2.08
N ASP A 230 -1.15 28.32 1.61
CA ASP A 230 -2.40 27.70 2.06
C ASP A 230 -2.43 26.19 1.77
N GLU A 231 -1.97 25.76 0.59
CA GLU A 231 -1.91 24.34 0.24
C GLU A 231 -0.97 23.55 1.17
N LEU A 232 0.19 24.13 1.48
CA LEU A 232 1.16 23.54 2.38
C LEU A 232 0.61 23.45 3.81
N LEU A 233 -0.06 24.50 4.27
CA LEU A 233 -0.71 24.52 5.58
C LEU A 233 -1.75 23.40 5.71
N LEU A 234 -2.61 23.21 4.72
CA LEU A 234 -3.58 22.11 4.72
C LEU A 234 -2.91 20.73 4.73
N ALA A 235 -1.84 20.56 3.95
CA ALA A 235 -1.08 19.31 3.95
C ALA A 235 -0.45 19.02 5.33
N PHE A 236 0.13 20.03 5.98
CA PHE A 236 0.78 19.90 7.29
C PHE A 236 -0.22 19.71 8.43
N ASN A 237 -1.38 20.37 8.37
CA ASN A 237 -2.46 20.20 9.34
C ASN A 237 -2.99 18.76 9.32
N MET A 238 -3.06 18.12 8.14
CA MET A 238 -3.42 16.70 8.03
C MET A 238 -2.25 15.78 8.43
N TYR A 239 -1.02 16.13 8.04
CA TYR A 239 0.17 15.26 8.13
C TYR A 239 1.42 16.00 8.59
N ARG A 240 1.57 16.20 9.91
CA ARG A 240 2.73 16.94 10.47
C ARG A 240 4.08 16.33 10.16
N ASN A 241 4.17 15.02 9.94
CA ASN A 241 5.43 14.37 9.57
C ASN A 241 5.99 14.86 8.22
N LEU A 242 5.18 15.57 7.43
CA LEU A 242 5.66 16.26 6.23
C LEU A 242 6.57 17.45 6.54
N GLU A 243 6.56 18.01 7.76
CA GLU A 243 7.52 19.04 8.19
C GLU A 243 8.97 18.52 8.02
N GLN A 244 9.24 17.30 8.48
CA GLN A 244 10.57 16.67 8.32
C GLN A 244 10.95 16.50 6.84
N VAL A 245 9.98 16.18 5.99
CA VAL A 245 10.19 16.04 4.54
C VAL A 245 10.50 17.41 3.93
N TRP A 246 9.74 18.43 4.30
CA TRP A 246 9.90 19.81 3.85
C TRP A 246 11.26 20.41 4.26
N ASP A 247 11.65 20.23 5.52
CA ASP A 247 12.93 20.69 6.03
C ASP A 247 14.10 20.03 5.29
N ARG A 248 14.00 18.72 5.06
CA ARG A 248 15.02 17.98 4.30
C ARG A 248 15.08 18.45 2.84
N MET A 249 13.94 18.69 2.19
CA MET A 249 13.91 19.24 0.83
C MET A 249 14.60 20.60 0.74
N SER A 250 14.40 21.44 1.74
CA SER A 250 14.98 22.80 1.76
C SER A 250 16.50 22.78 1.93
N GLY A 251 17.04 21.77 2.63
CA GLY A 251 18.48 21.62 2.89
C GLY A 251 19.26 20.67 1.96
N ASP A 252 18.59 19.81 1.19
CA ASP A 252 19.24 18.80 0.32
C ASP A 252 18.57 18.75 -1.06
N ALA A 253 19.23 19.37 -2.06
CA ALA A 253 18.71 19.42 -3.43
C ALA A 253 18.60 18.03 -4.10
N ALA A 254 19.49 17.09 -3.74
CA ALA A 254 19.43 15.72 -4.24
C ALA A 254 18.21 14.98 -3.66
N PHE A 255 17.92 15.20 -2.37
CA PHE A 255 16.69 14.71 -1.75
C PHE A 255 15.45 15.29 -2.43
N ALA A 256 15.40 16.62 -2.63
CA ALA A 256 14.26 17.27 -3.27
C ALA A 256 13.99 16.74 -4.68
N SER A 257 15.06 16.51 -5.45
CA SER A 257 14.97 15.89 -6.77
C SER A 257 14.41 14.47 -6.69
N LYS A 258 14.95 13.64 -5.78
CA LYS A 258 14.51 12.25 -5.64
C LYS A 258 13.07 12.13 -5.12
N LEU A 259 12.67 13.02 -4.21
CA LEU A 259 11.28 13.07 -3.73
C LEU A 259 10.33 13.39 -4.88
N LYS A 260 10.66 14.37 -5.73
CA LYS A 260 9.83 14.70 -6.89
C LYS A 260 9.65 13.51 -7.84
N GLU A 261 10.74 12.81 -8.15
CA GLU A 261 10.69 11.58 -8.96
C GLU A 261 9.79 10.52 -8.31
N THR A 262 10.02 10.27 -7.01
CA THR A 262 9.29 9.28 -6.22
C THR A 262 7.80 9.59 -6.20
N VAL A 263 7.41 10.82 -5.90
CA VAL A 263 6.00 11.21 -5.79
C VAL A 263 5.28 11.10 -7.15
N LYS A 264 5.95 11.45 -8.26
CA LYS A 264 5.39 11.21 -9.60
C LYS A 264 5.12 9.72 -9.85
N GLN A 265 6.07 8.85 -9.48
CA GLN A 265 5.90 7.41 -9.60
C GLN A 265 4.77 6.89 -8.69
N LEU A 266 4.64 7.39 -7.46
CA LEU A 266 3.55 7.01 -6.55
C LEU A 266 2.18 7.40 -7.10
N VAL A 267 2.03 8.65 -7.58
CA VAL A 267 0.78 9.13 -8.21
C VAL A 267 0.43 8.28 -9.42
N ALA A 268 1.39 8.07 -10.33
CA ALA A 268 1.16 7.29 -11.54
C ALA A 268 0.82 5.83 -11.21
N PHE A 269 1.58 5.19 -10.30
CA PHE A 269 1.33 3.81 -9.86
C PHE A 269 -0.09 3.64 -9.32
N THR A 270 -0.51 4.51 -8.39
CA THR A 270 -1.84 4.39 -7.77
C THR A 270 -2.96 4.64 -8.78
N ASN A 271 -2.81 5.63 -9.68
CA ASN A 271 -3.80 5.90 -10.71
C ASN A 271 -3.89 4.79 -11.76
N GLU A 272 -2.76 4.22 -12.19
CA GLU A 272 -2.70 3.22 -13.26
C GLU A 272 -3.10 1.81 -12.78
N THR A 273 -2.71 1.45 -11.55
CA THR A 273 -2.93 0.10 -11.02
C THR A 273 -4.15 0.00 -10.10
N GLY A 274 -4.57 1.11 -9.50
CA GLY A 274 -5.55 1.12 -8.42
C GLY A 274 -5.06 0.44 -7.13
N MET A 275 -3.78 0.08 -7.04
CA MET A 275 -3.20 -0.53 -5.84
C MET A 275 -2.97 0.52 -4.76
N VAL A 276 -3.17 0.10 -3.52
CA VAL A 276 -3.03 0.94 -2.34
C VAL A 276 -1.69 0.63 -1.67
N LEU A 277 -0.97 1.69 -1.32
CA LEU A 277 0.32 1.61 -0.64
C LEU A 277 0.13 1.81 0.86
N ASP A 278 0.81 0.99 1.66
CA ASP A 278 0.81 1.10 3.12
C ASP A 278 1.66 2.30 3.56
N VAL A 279 1.07 3.49 3.48
CA VAL A 279 1.68 4.75 3.92
C VAL A 279 1.44 5.02 5.41
N ALA A 280 0.76 4.13 6.14
CA ALA A 280 0.53 4.33 7.57
C ALA A 280 1.75 3.88 8.39
N GLY A 281 2.35 2.76 8.01
CA GLY A 281 3.50 2.19 8.71
C GLY A 281 4.80 2.98 8.51
N ARG A 282 5.52 3.22 9.61
CA ARG A 282 6.86 3.80 9.57
C ARG A 282 7.81 2.87 8.82
N ASN A 283 8.63 3.44 7.94
CA ASN A 283 9.62 2.76 7.10
C ASN A 283 9.07 1.81 6.02
N ASN A 284 7.77 1.77 5.76
CA ASN A 284 7.21 1.00 4.64
C ASN A 284 7.59 1.58 3.27
N LEU A 285 7.68 2.91 3.21
CA LEU A 285 8.19 3.69 2.09
C LEU A 285 9.26 4.64 2.64
N VAL A 286 10.50 4.54 2.14
CA VAL A 286 11.59 5.41 2.60
C VAL A 286 12.42 5.93 1.44
N LEU A 287 12.93 7.15 1.61
CA LEU A 287 14.11 7.60 0.88
C LEU A 287 15.33 7.33 1.75
N LEU A 288 16.24 6.52 1.21
CA LEU A 288 17.48 6.11 1.86
C LEU A 288 18.66 6.70 1.08
N LYS A 289 19.48 7.47 1.77
CA LYS A 289 20.77 7.94 1.26
C LYS A 289 21.79 6.82 1.41
N LYS A 290 22.42 6.44 0.30
CA LYS A 290 23.51 5.48 0.30
C LYS A 290 24.57 5.97 -0.69
N ASP A 291 25.82 5.99 -0.26
CA ASP A 291 26.96 6.44 -1.08
C ASP A 291 26.74 7.84 -1.68
N GLY A 292 26.05 8.72 -0.94
CA GLY A 292 25.71 10.08 -1.35
C GLY A 292 24.42 10.22 -2.16
N GLU A 293 23.82 9.12 -2.62
CA GLU A 293 22.63 9.13 -3.48
C GLU A 293 21.36 8.73 -2.73
N TRP A 294 20.28 9.48 -2.96
CA TRP A 294 18.97 9.15 -2.43
C TRP A 294 18.27 8.11 -3.32
N THR A 295 17.83 7.02 -2.70
CA THR A 295 17.10 5.94 -3.38
C THR A 295 15.80 5.62 -2.65
N LEU A 296 14.75 5.34 -3.41
CA LEU A 296 13.51 4.82 -2.85
C LEU A 296 13.73 3.38 -2.38
N LYS A 297 13.18 3.02 -1.21
CA LYS A 297 13.03 1.63 -0.77
C LYS A 297 11.59 1.40 -0.30
N LEU A 298 11.04 0.26 -0.70
CA LEU A 298 9.67 -0.17 -0.44
C LEU A 298 9.66 -1.54 0.27
N PRO A 299 10.21 -1.66 1.50
CA PRO A 299 10.32 -2.95 2.17
C PRO A 299 8.97 -3.59 2.53
N ASP A 300 7.95 -2.78 2.81
CA ASP A 300 6.65 -3.23 3.32
C ASP A 300 5.52 -2.34 2.79
N ALA A 301 5.60 -1.94 1.51
CA ALA A 301 4.69 -0.96 0.92
C ALA A 301 3.28 -1.49 0.61
N LEU A 302 2.99 -2.78 0.86
CA LEU A 302 1.70 -3.41 0.53
C LEU A 302 1.09 -4.07 1.76
N LEU A 303 -0.16 -3.75 2.03
CA LEU A 303 -0.99 -4.47 2.99
C LEU A 303 -1.31 -5.87 2.46
N PRO A 304 -1.41 -6.90 3.31
CA PRO A 304 -1.56 -8.30 2.90
C PRO A 304 -2.98 -8.71 2.50
N ASP A 305 -3.87 -7.76 2.22
CA ASP A 305 -5.22 -8.00 1.71
C ASP A 305 -5.34 -7.45 0.28
N ASP A 306 -5.73 -8.30 -0.65
CA ASP A 306 -5.88 -7.97 -2.07
C ASP A 306 -7.19 -7.25 -2.38
N ARG A 307 -8.19 -7.39 -1.49
CA ARG A 307 -9.46 -6.68 -1.61
C ARG A 307 -9.26 -5.18 -1.42
N LEU A 308 -8.15 -4.78 -0.80
CA LEU A 308 -7.75 -3.40 -0.55
C LEU A 308 -7.18 -2.77 -1.82
N ASN A 309 -8.07 -2.13 -2.58
CA ASN A 309 -7.78 -1.43 -3.83
C ASN A 309 -8.69 -0.21 -4.01
N MET A 310 -8.31 0.72 -4.90
CA MET A 310 -9.03 1.98 -5.12
C MET A 310 -10.47 1.80 -5.64
N ARG A 311 -10.83 0.65 -6.22
CA ARG A 311 -12.23 0.39 -6.60
C ARG A 311 -13.13 0.20 -5.38
N GLN A 312 -12.61 -0.24 -4.24
CA GLN A 312 -13.39 -0.26 -3.00
C GLN A 312 -13.73 1.14 -2.53
N LEU A 313 -12.77 2.07 -2.64
CA LEU A 313 -13.01 3.47 -2.30
C LEU A 313 -14.05 4.11 -3.22
N GLU A 314 -13.97 3.86 -4.53
CA GLU A 314 -14.98 4.30 -5.51
C GLU A 314 -16.38 3.74 -5.17
N ARG A 315 -16.49 2.45 -4.87
CA ARG A 315 -17.76 1.82 -4.45
C ARG A 315 -18.31 2.41 -3.16
N ALA A 316 -17.45 2.64 -2.18
CA ALA A 316 -17.82 3.26 -0.93
C ALA A 316 -18.33 4.69 -1.15
N ALA A 317 -17.69 5.46 -2.03
CA ALA A 317 -18.16 6.80 -2.40
C ALA A 317 -19.59 6.73 -2.96
N GLY A 318 -19.86 5.86 -3.93
CA GLY A 318 -21.21 5.68 -4.48
C GLY A 318 -22.27 5.23 -3.45
N LYS A 319 -21.87 4.41 -2.47
CA LYS A 319 -22.75 4.07 -1.32
C LYS A 319 -23.07 5.32 -0.50
N LEU A 320 -22.09 6.16 -0.20
CA LEU A 320 -22.30 7.36 0.61
C LEU A 320 -23.09 8.44 -0.11
N GLU A 321 -22.89 8.62 -1.42
CA GLU A 321 -23.68 9.55 -2.25
C GLU A 321 -25.17 9.20 -2.24
N THR A 322 -25.49 7.90 -2.21
CA THR A 322 -26.88 7.41 -2.14
C THR A 322 -27.45 7.36 -0.72
N GLY A 323 -26.71 7.86 0.28
CA GLY A 323 -27.11 7.88 1.68
C GLY A 323 -26.96 6.55 2.42
N SER A 324 -26.40 5.52 1.77
CA SER A 324 -26.11 4.23 2.41
C SER A 324 -24.99 4.37 3.45
N LYS A 325 -24.91 3.40 4.36
CA LYS A 325 -23.84 3.28 5.36
C LYS A 325 -22.79 2.28 4.91
N LEU A 326 -21.57 2.41 5.42
CA LEU A 326 -20.51 1.41 5.24
C LEU A 326 -20.60 0.34 6.33
N ASP A 327 -20.27 -0.90 5.97
CA ASP A 327 -20.05 -1.96 6.96
C ASP A 327 -18.63 -1.88 7.55
N SER A 328 -18.33 -2.70 8.56
CA SER A 328 -17.04 -2.66 9.25
C SER A 328 -15.85 -3.00 8.36
N LEU A 329 -16.06 -3.87 7.36
CA LEU A 329 -15.01 -4.28 6.44
C LEU A 329 -14.71 -3.16 5.44
N ASP A 330 -15.76 -2.55 4.89
CA ASP A 330 -15.68 -1.35 4.05
C ASP A 330 -14.93 -0.23 4.77
N LEU A 331 -15.26 0.05 6.04
CA LEU A 331 -14.62 1.09 6.83
C LEU A 331 -13.10 0.91 6.91
N SER A 332 -12.63 -0.30 7.23
CA SER A 332 -11.20 -0.59 7.32
C SER A 332 -10.48 -0.36 5.97
N TYR A 333 -11.08 -0.76 4.85
CA TYR A 333 -10.48 -0.55 3.53
C TYR A 333 -10.51 0.90 3.08
N VAL A 334 -11.62 1.59 3.29
CA VAL A 334 -11.80 2.98 2.91
C VAL A 334 -10.80 3.85 3.66
N MET A 335 -10.59 3.60 4.96
CA MET A 335 -9.59 4.33 5.76
C MET A 335 -8.19 4.22 5.16
N ASN A 336 -7.76 3.01 4.80
CA ASN A 336 -6.47 2.78 4.14
C ASN A 336 -6.40 3.48 2.77
N CYS A 337 -7.42 3.32 1.93
CA CYS A 337 -7.46 3.94 0.60
C CYS A 337 -7.42 5.47 0.68
N LEU A 338 -8.27 6.08 1.52
CA LEU A 338 -8.30 7.53 1.73
C LEU A 338 -6.97 8.05 2.25
N ASN A 339 -6.33 7.32 3.17
CA ASN A 339 -5.03 7.71 3.67
C ASN A 339 -3.96 7.71 2.57
N THR A 340 -3.94 6.70 1.72
CA THR A 340 -3.04 6.66 0.54
C THR A 340 -3.30 7.82 -0.41
N VAL A 341 -4.56 8.10 -0.77
CA VAL A 341 -4.91 9.22 -1.66
C VAL A 341 -4.44 10.54 -1.06
N ARG A 342 -4.86 10.83 0.17
CA ARG A 342 -4.56 12.10 0.83
C ARG A 342 -3.07 12.29 1.06
N TYR A 343 -2.35 11.27 1.53
CA TYR A 343 -0.93 11.39 1.83
C TYR A 343 -0.08 11.55 0.57
N ILE A 344 -0.35 10.79 -0.51
CA ILE A 344 0.37 10.97 -1.78
C ILE A 344 0.08 12.37 -2.36
N ASN A 345 -1.17 12.84 -2.27
CA ASN A 345 -1.52 14.19 -2.72
C ASN A 345 -0.86 15.28 -1.87
N ALA A 346 -0.74 15.08 -0.56
CA ALA A 346 -0.02 15.97 0.34
C ALA A 346 1.49 15.99 0.03
N LEU A 347 2.10 14.85 -0.26
CA LEU A 347 3.48 14.77 -0.76
C LEU A 347 3.65 15.47 -2.12
N ALA A 348 2.67 15.35 -3.02
CA ALA A 348 2.68 16.03 -4.31
C ALA A 348 2.60 17.54 -4.16
N ILE A 349 1.78 18.01 -3.20
CA ILE A 349 1.80 19.40 -2.74
C ILE A 349 3.21 19.71 -2.27
N VAL A 350 3.74 19.12 -1.21
CA VAL A 350 5.10 19.40 -0.68
C VAL A 350 6.17 19.45 -1.77
N ALA A 351 6.17 18.48 -2.68
CA ALA A 351 7.13 18.37 -3.78
C ALA A 351 6.93 19.39 -4.93
N GLY A 352 5.84 20.15 -4.94
CA GLY A 352 5.50 21.12 -5.99
C GLY A 352 5.12 20.45 -7.31
N ILE A 353 4.48 19.29 -7.24
CA ILE A 353 3.99 18.52 -8.38
C ILE A 353 2.50 18.84 -8.55
N PRO A 354 1.99 19.03 -9.78
CA PRO A 354 0.56 19.28 -10.01
C PRO A 354 -0.28 17.99 -10.08
N ASP A 355 0.32 16.85 -10.44
CA ASP A 355 -0.38 15.58 -10.58
C ASP A 355 -0.90 15.09 -9.22
N ARG A 356 -2.10 14.50 -9.22
CA ARG A 356 -2.78 13.98 -8.03
C ARG A 356 -3.28 12.57 -8.27
N VAL A 357 -3.33 11.78 -7.21
CA VAL A 357 -4.16 10.59 -7.15
C VAL A 357 -5.62 11.04 -7.20
N ASN A 358 -6.37 10.49 -8.14
CA ASN A 358 -7.78 10.82 -8.35
C ASN A 358 -8.60 9.53 -8.45
N VAL A 359 -9.60 9.39 -7.59
CA VAL A 359 -10.50 8.24 -7.55
C VAL A 359 -11.92 8.73 -7.87
N PRO A 360 -12.61 8.16 -8.87
CA PRO A 360 -13.96 8.58 -9.25
C PRO A 360 -14.94 8.58 -8.06
N GLY A 361 -15.83 9.57 -8.02
CA GLY A 361 -16.87 9.74 -6.98
C GLY A 361 -16.37 10.22 -5.60
N VAL A 362 -15.08 10.08 -5.29
CA VAL A 362 -14.58 10.38 -3.93
C VAL A 362 -14.71 11.86 -3.57
N LYS A 363 -14.36 12.76 -4.50
CA LYS A 363 -14.48 14.21 -4.31
C LYS A 363 -15.93 14.70 -4.21
N ASP A 364 -16.88 13.89 -4.64
CA ASP A 364 -18.30 14.24 -4.69
C ASP A 364 -18.98 14.00 -3.32
N VAL A 365 -18.35 13.18 -2.46
CA VAL A 365 -18.72 12.99 -1.05
C VAL A 365 -17.99 14.01 -0.16
N PRO A 366 -18.70 14.81 0.67
CA PRO A 366 -18.06 15.77 1.57
C PRO A 366 -17.31 15.10 2.72
N ALA A 367 -16.22 15.71 3.19
CA ALA A 367 -15.42 15.22 4.31
C ALA A 367 -16.24 14.87 5.57
N SER A 368 -17.24 15.68 5.92
CA SER A 368 -18.11 15.43 7.07
C SER A 368 -18.86 14.09 6.99
N ARG A 369 -19.20 13.63 5.76
CA ARG A 369 -19.82 12.31 5.55
C ARG A 369 -18.81 11.18 5.71
N TRP A 370 -17.59 11.35 5.21
CA TRP A 370 -16.51 10.39 5.44
C TRP A 370 -16.18 10.29 6.93
N ARG A 371 -15.99 11.42 7.62
CA ARG A 371 -15.72 11.48 9.06
C ARG A 371 -16.82 10.82 9.88
N GLY A 372 -18.08 11.08 9.54
CA GLY A 372 -19.22 10.45 10.20
C GLY A 372 -19.16 8.92 10.18
N GLU A 373 -18.69 8.34 9.07
CA GLU A 373 -18.50 6.88 8.96
C GLU A 373 -17.23 6.41 9.67
N MET A 374 -16.11 7.13 9.55
CA MET A 374 -14.83 6.79 10.20
C MET A 374 -14.92 6.83 11.73
N SER A 375 -15.77 7.68 12.31
CA SER A 375 -16.00 7.72 13.76
C SER A 375 -16.58 6.43 14.35
N ARG A 376 -17.07 5.51 13.50
CA ARG A 376 -17.57 4.19 13.88
C ARG A 376 -16.46 3.14 14.00
N ILE A 377 -15.22 3.47 13.63
CA ILE A 377 -14.07 2.58 13.78
C ILE A 377 -13.65 2.59 15.27
N HIS A 378 -13.58 1.41 15.86
CA HIS A 378 -12.97 1.21 17.16
C HIS A 378 -11.47 1.02 16.97
N TRP A 379 -10.69 1.98 17.47
CA TRP A 379 -9.22 2.00 17.39
C TRP A 379 -8.55 1.12 18.43
#